data_AF-A0A1G0LHZ3-F1
#
_entry.id   AF-A0A1G0LHZ3-F1
#
_cell.length_a   1.000
_cell.length_b   1.000
_cell.length_c   1.000
_cell.angle_alpha   90.00
_cell.angle_beta   90.00
_cell.angle_gamma   90.00
#
_symmetry.space_group_name_H-M   'P 1'
#
loop_
_entity.id
_entity.type
_entity.pdbx_description
1 polymer ?
#
loop_
_entity_poly.entity_id
_entity_poly.type
_entity_poly.pdbx_seq_one_letter_code
_entity_poly.pdbx_strand_id
1 'polypeptide(L)' 'MSRKSKMPLNTEFAGIDAALKRAAKAAHLLARKTKTPCYIWKDGRIVDITAKQNTPAKGKYTSQS' A
#
# COMPACT_ATOMS: atom_id res chain seq x y z
N MET A 1 5.60 21.54 -10.38
CA MET A 1 5.63 20.38 -11.30
C MET A 1 7.02 19.79 -11.31
N SER A 2 7.22 18.52 -10.92
CA SER A 2 8.25 17.62 -11.48
C SER A 2 8.11 16.22 -10.86
N ARG A 3 7.53 15.27 -11.60
CA ARG A 3 7.60 13.84 -11.27
C ARG A 3 8.95 13.35 -11.80
N LYS A 4 9.99 13.33 -10.96
CA LYS A 4 11.23 12.64 -11.31
C LYS A 4 10.90 11.16 -11.49
N SER A 5 10.83 10.72 -12.75
CA SER A 5 10.76 9.32 -13.09
C SER A 5 12.04 8.66 -12.56
N LYS A 6 11.92 7.90 -11.47
CA LYS A 6 12.99 6.98 -11.04
C LYS A 6 13.01 5.86 -12.06
N MET A 7 13.68 6.08 -13.19
CA MET A 7 14.13 4.96 -14.00
C MET A 7 14.97 4.07 -13.08
N PRO A 8 14.71 2.76 -13.05
CA PRO A 8 15.50 1.85 -12.25
C PRO A 8 16.94 1.93 -12.74
N LEU A 9 17.88 2.05 -11.80
CA LEU A 9 19.31 2.21 -12.05
C LEU A 9 19.88 1.04 -12.88
N ASN A 10 19.19 -0.11 -12.87
CA ASN A 10 19.51 -1.34 -13.59
C ASN A 10 18.29 -1.87 -14.36
N THR A 11 18.49 -2.28 -15.61
CA THR A 11 17.47 -2.85 -16.50
C THR A 11 16.78 -4.09 -15.94
N GLU A 12 17.51 -4.90 -15.18
CA GLU A 12 16.98 -6.11 -14.53
C GLU A 12 15.87 -5.80 -13.53
N PHE A 13 15.84 -4.57 -13.01
CA PHE A 13 14.83 -4.10 -12.07
C PHE A 13 13.67 -3.36 -12.73
N ALA A 14 13.65 -3.25 -14.07
CA ALA A 14 12.58 -2.61 -14.84
C ALA A 14 11.19 -3.23 -14.55
N GLY A 15 11.13 -4.47 -14.08
CA GLY A 15 9.89 -5.18 -13.75
C GLY A 15 9.56 -5.30 -12.25
N ILE A 16 10.47 -4.91 -11.34
CA ILE A 16 10.28 -5.19 -9.89
C ILE A 16 9.00 -4.55 -9.36
N ASP A 17 8.76 -3.29 -9.72
CA ASP A 17 7.60 -2.53 -9.24
C ASP A 17 6.29 -3.21 -9.67
N ALA A 18 6.23 -3.70 -10.91
CA ALA A 18 5.09 -4.43 -11.46
C ALA A 18 4.92 -5.81 -10.80
N ALA A 19 6.02 -6.53 -10.59
CA ALA A 19 6.01 -7.82 -9.91
C ALA A 19 5.54 -7.69 -8.45
N LEU A 20 6.07 -6.70 -7.72
CA LEU A 20 5.71 -6.41 -6.35
C LEU A 20 4.22 -6.06 -6.22
N LYS A 21 3.70 -5.20 -7.10
CA LYS A 21 2.27 -4.86 -7.13
C LYS A 21 1.39 -6.08 -7.39
N ARG A 22 1.80 -6.96 -8.31
CA ARG A 22 1.08 -8.22 -8.58
C ARG A 22 1.07 -9.13 -7.36
N ALA A 23 2.22 -9.32 -6.71
CA ALA A 23 2.34 -10.14 -5.51
C ALA A 23 1.49 -9.59 -4.35
N ALA A 24 1.55 -8.28 -4.09
CA ALA A 24 0.75 -7.63 -3.07
C ALA A 24 -0.76 -7.78 -3.33
N LYS A 25 -1.19 -7.62 -4.59
CA LYS A 25 -2.59 -7.83 -4.99
C LYS A 25 -3.03 -9.28 -4.75
N ALA A 26 -2.21 -10.25 -5.12
CA ALA A 26 -2.50 -11.67 -4.91
C ALA A 26 -2.61 -12.02 -3.42
N ALA A 27 -1.67 -11.54 -2.59
CA ALA A 27 -1.70 -11.74 -1.14
C ALA A 27 -2.97 -11.16 -0.51
N HIS A 28 -3.34 -9.93 -0.88
CA HIS A 28 -4.56 -9.30 -0.37
C HIS A 28 -5.83 -10.02 -0.81
N LEU A 29 -5.91 -10.46 -2.08
CA LEU A 29 -7.06 -11.22 -2.58
C LEU A 29 -7.19 -12.57 -1.85
N LEU A 30 -6.09 -13.28 -1.67
CA LEU A 30 -6.06 -14.54 -0.93
C LEU A 30 -6.55 -14.33 0.50
N ALA A 31 -5.98 -13.33 1.20
CA ALA A 31 -6.31 -13.03 2.58
C ALA A 31 -7.80 -12.72 2.78
N ARG A 32 -8.41 -11.97 1.87
CA ARG A 32 -9.86 -11.73 1.85
C ARG A 32 -10.67 -13.01 1.64
N LYS A 33 -10.22 -13.88 0.74
CA LYS A 33 -10.90 -15.14 0.42
C LYS A 33 -10.86 -16.12 1.61
N THR A 34 -9.70 -16.23 2.25
CA THR A 34 -9.46 -17.17 3.36
C THR A 34 -9.82 -16.59 4.73
N LYS A 35 -10.24 -15.32 4.80
CA LYS A 35 -10.46 -14.58 6.05
C LYS A 35 -9.22 -14.60 6.95
N THR A 36 -8.03 -14.59 6.35
CA THR A 36 -6.77 -14.48 7.09
C THR A 36 -6.31 -13.02 7.14
N PRO A 37 -5.65 -12.58 8.21
CA PRO A 37 -5.09 -11.23 8.29
C PRO A 37 -4.05 -10.95 7.19
N CYS A 38 -3.92 -9.70 6.76
CA CYS A 38 -2.84 -9.25 5.89
C CYS A 38 -2.21 -8.01 6.50
N TYR A 39 -0.95 -8.13 6.94
CA TYR A 39 -0.25 -7.06 7.63
C TYR A 39 0.70 -6.30 6.70
N ILE A 40 0.74 -4.98 6.85
CA ILE A 40 1.73 -4.11 6.19
C ILE A 40 2.43 -3.25 7.22
N TRP A 41 3.65 -2.81 6.90
CA TRP A 41 4.31 -1.73 7.63
C TRP A 41 3.85 -0.39 7.07
N LYS A 42 3.26 0.46 7.91
CA LYS A 42 2.79 1.80 7.54
C LYS A 42 3.01 2.76 8.71
N ASP A 43 3.63 3.90 8.44
CA ASP A 43 3.85 4.98 9.43
C ASP A 43 4.54 4.50 10.73
N GLY A 44 5.51 3.58 10.59
CA GLY A 44 6.27 3.03 11.72
C GLY A 44 5.51 1.98 12.55
N ARG A 45 4.38 1.48 12.05
CA ARG A 45 3.53 0.50 12.75
C ARG A 45 3.10 -0.63 11.80
N ILE A 46 2.80 -1.79 12.38
CA ILE A 46 2.17 -2.91 11.67
C ILE A 46 0.67 -2.67 11.63
N VAL A 47 0.07 -2.72 10.44
CA VAL A 47 -1.37 -2.48 10.22
C VAL A 47 -1.97 -3.67 9.47
N ASP A 48 -3.07 -4.20 9.98
CA ASP A 48 -3.90 -5.16 9.23
C ASP A 48 -4.76 -4.41 8.21
N ILE A 49 -4.62 -4.75 6.92
CA ILE A 49 -5.36 -4.14 5.83
C ILE A 49 -6.62 -4.92 5.42
N THR A 50 -6.83 -6.10 6.00
CA THR A 50 -8.02 -6.95 5.75
C THR A 50 -9.11 -6.73 6.78
N ALA A 51 -8.76 -6.31 7.99
CA ALA A 51 -9.71 -5.84 8.99
C ALA A 51 -10.50 -4.68 8.38
N LYS A 52 -11.84 -4.80 8.36
CA LYS A 52 -12.76 -3.78 7.82
C LYS A 52 -12.28 -2.41 8.30
N GLN A 53 -11.98 -1.55 7.33
CA GLN A 53 -11.75 -0.13 7.55
C GLN A 53 -12.97 0.48 8.23
N ASN A 54 -12.99 0.45 9.57
CA ASN A 54 -13.73 1.43 10.34
C ASN A 54 -12.91 2.71 10.33
N THR A 55 -12.67 3.27 9.13
CA THR A 55 -12.04 4.57 9.00
C THR A 55 -13.18 5.57 9.20
N PRO A 56 -13.27 6.31 10.32
CA PRO A 56 -14.05 7.52 10.30
C PRO A 56 -13.47 8.37 9.18
N ALA A 57 -14.33 8.81 8.25
CA ALA A 57 -13.97 9.73 7.18
C ALA A 57 -13.12 10.85 7.81
N LYS A 58 -11.82 10.92 7.45
CA LYS A 58 -10.93 11.93 8.03
C LYS A 58 -11.51 13.30 7.71
N GLY A 59 -12.04 13.94 8.75
CA GLY A 59 -12.55 15.28 8.74
C GLY A 59 -11.50 16.27 8.24
N LYS A 60 -12.04 17.35 7.67
CA LYS A 60 -11.34 18.53 7.20
C LYS A 60 -10.33 18.99 8.25
N TYR A 61 -9.04 19.02 7.92
CA TYR A 61 -8.08 19.80 8.70
C TYR A 61 -8.38 21.27 8.45
N THR A 62 -9.09 21.91 9.38
CA THR A 62 -9.20 23.36 9.46
C THR A 62 -7.89 23.88 10.04
N SER A 63 -7.08 24.57 9.22
CA SER A 63 -6.08 25.49 9.75
C SER A 63 -6.82 26.66 10.40
N GLN A 64 -6.72 26.80 11.72
CA GLN A 64 -6.93 28.09 12.36
C GLN A 64 -5.55 28.65 12.72
N SER A 65 -5.29 29.82 12.14
CA SER A 65 -4.27 30.78 12.55
C SER A 65 -5.01 32.06 12.92
#